data_AF-A0A7S0DVH5-F1
#
_entry.id   AF-A0A7S0DVH5-F1
#
_cell.length_a   1.000
_cell.length_b   1.000
_cell.length_c   1.000
_cell.angle_alpha   90.00
_cell.angle_beta   90.00
_cell.angle_gamma   90.00
#
_symmetry.space_group_name_H-M   'P 1'
#
loop_
_entity.id
_entity.type
_entity.pdbx_description
1 polymer ?
#
loop_
_entity_poly.entity_id
_entity_poly.type
_entity_poly.pdbx_seq_one_letter_code
_entity_poly.pdbx_strand_id
1 'polypeptide(L)'
;QFSVSQFTDVCERLYEKWQAEKDSEGWGQKADVIAVACDSDSKDVIKFPKAQSLVTAMFSLELHDILIVFCPKKIIFLAASKKAKVLQAMASELPSKFPTKVEVRVRDKSDKDKANFQYILEAMKEGRSETRVGVLLKEKYDGSFAQEWNNFLSDASGIVKADITNGLTDFLAIKSVKQAEAARHAGSINTAAFKSCLNKILDVVDSNEKFMLTKISEHVEHELPKVIAPLQLPVDMDDVEVVIPPNVQSGTYDLKYSALTDESPLNLPDKGVPAIYISSLSLRVKSCFSMVARTLLFNAKPEQEANYRLLLEVVEKCQSLLKPGTRMNKLYEAASELIKSKKPALLGNLTKELGWSLGYELREKRFVFDEKNRSTLKVGMLVCLRIGLENLTIQSKDPKHSKYSMLLADTFLITKDGAECVTNAHKKHSKISWNVADDDEDEKKTDSKMTVQAELDRKLKELDKQKLSHKLNEVEKEQARKDFEERNNQLALQRVEEQRRRRYNESTGTDDKRERSQTSGYLGTEDFPSRAWSSK
;
A
#
# COMPACT_ATOMS: atom_id res chain seq x y z
N GLN A 1 -15.48 -19.31 4.51
CA GLN A 1 -14.85 -20.63 4.27
C GLN A 1 -13.55 -20.42 3.50
N PHE A 2 -12.47 -21.14 3.80
CA PHE A 2 -11.20 -20.99 3.07
C PHE A 2 -11.26 -21.73 1.73
N SER A 3 -10.58 -21.21 0.70
CA SER A 3 -10.50 -21.89 -0.60
C SER A 3 -9.51 -23.04 -0.56
N VAL A 4 -10.00 -24.28 -0.57
CA VAL A 4 -9.19 -25.51 -0.66
C VAL A 4 -8.25 -25.48 -1.87
N SER A 5 -8.75 -25.01 -3.03
CA SER A 5 -7.95 -24.93 -4.26
C SER A 5 -6.76 -23.96 -4.15
N GLN A 6 -6.91 -22.87 -3.41
CA GLN A 6 -5.84 -21.90 -3.21
C GLN A 6 -4.81 -22.42 -2.21
N PHE A 7 -5.29 -22.98 -1.10
CA PHE A 7 -4.44 -23.59 -0.10
C PHE A 7 -3.55 -24.67 -0.70
N THR A 8 -4.14 -25.58 -1.49
CA THR A 8 -3.44 -26.69 -2.13
C THR A 8 -2.41 -26.19 -3.15
N ASP A 9 -2.77 -25.27 -4.06
CA ASP A 9 -1.84 -24.67 -5.02
C ASP A 9 -0.62 -24.01 -4.34
N VAL A 10 -0.86 -23.21 -3.32
CA VAL A 10 0.21 -22.50 -2.60
C VAL A 10 1.11 -23.47 -1.87
N CYS A 11 0.55 -24.48 -1.21
CA CYS A 11 1.34 -25.51 -0.53
C CYS A 11 2.20 -26.30 -1.53
N GLU A 12 1.61 -26.81 -2.62
CA GLU A 12 2.32 -27.61 -3.62
C GLU A 12 3.49 -26.84 -4.22
N ARG A 13 3.27 -25.59 -4.65
CA ARG A 13 4.35 -24.74 -5.18
C ARG A 13 5.41 -24.41 -4.13
N LEU A 14 5.02 -24.22 -2.87
CA LEU A 14 5.96 -23.96 -1.77
C LEU A 14 6.85 -25.17 -1.53
N TYR A 15 6.28 -26.37 -1.42
CA TYR A 15 7.03 -27.60 -1.24
C TYR A 15 7.94 -27.88 -2.44
N GLU A 16 7.43 -27.74 -3.67
CA GLU A 16 8.23 -27.92 -4.89
C GLU A 16 9.44 -26.99 -4.90
N LYS A 17 9.23 -25.68 -4.66
CA LYS A 17 10.31 -24.69 -4.66
C LYS A 17 11.30 -24.92 -3.54
N TRP A 18 10.81 -25.19 -2.32
CA TRP A 18 11.67 -25.47 -1.17
C TRP A 18 12.52 -26.73 -1.39
N GLN A 19 11.97 -27.80 -1.94
CA GLN A 19 12.75 -29.01 -2.23
C GLN A 19 13.74 -28.80 -3.39
N ALA A 20 13.32 -28.13 -4.47
CA ALA A 20 14.17 -27.86 -5.62
C ALA A 20 15.36 -26.95 -5.30
N GLU A 21 15.19 -26.01 -4.35
CA GLU A 21 16.20 -25.04 -3.96
C GLU A 21 16.71 -25.29 -2.52
N LYS A 22 16.57 -26.53 -2.02
CA LYS A 22 16.84 -26.88 -0.61
C LYS A 22 18.24 -26.51 -0.16
N ASP A 23 19.24 -26.65 -1.03
CA ASP A 23 20.64 -26.34 -0.72
C ASP A 23 20.97 -24.85 -0.75
N SER A 24 20.05 -24.00 -1.22
CA SER A 24 20.29 -22.56 -1.34
C SER A 24 20.28 -21.85 0.01
N GLU A 25 21.01 -20.74 0.09
CA GLU A 25 20.95 -19.82 1.25
C GLU A 25 19.53 -19.30 1.51
N GLY A 26 18.73 -19.09 0.45
CA GLY A 26 17.37 -18.59 0.57
C GLY A 26 16.43 -19.53 1.33
N TRP A 27 16.72 -20.83 1.32
CA TRP A 27 15.97 -21.87 2.04
C TRP A 27 16.76 -22.46 3.21
N GLY A 28 17.65 -21.63 3.78
CA GLY A 28 18.35 -21.94 5.02
C GLY A 28 19.47 -22.98 4.91
N GLN A 29 19.95 -23.29 3.69
CA GLN A 29 20.97 -24.32 3.42
C GLN A 29 20.58 -25.67 4.04
N LYS A 30 19.59 -26.34 3.44
CA LYS A 30 19.02 -27.62 3.87
C LYS A 30 18.12 -27.54 5.09
N ALA A 31 17.26 -26.52 5.20
CA ALA A 31 16.21 -26.54 6.22
C ALA A 31 15.38 -27.85 6.11
N ASP A 32 15.20 -28.52 7.24
CA ASP A 32 14.43 -29.77 7.35
C ASP A 32 12.93 -29.52 7.44
N VAL A 33 12.58 -28.41 8.12
CA VAL A 33 11.21 -27.93 8.34
C VAL A 33 11.17 -26.41 8.23
N ILE A 34 9.99 -25.85 7.98
CA ILE A 34 9.74 -24.41 8.00
C ILE A 34 8.73 -24.11 9.10
N ALA A 35 9.03 -23.18 10.00
CA ALA A 35 8.12 -22.71 11.04
C ALA A 35 7.92 -21.19 10.94
N VAL A 36 6.68 -20.78 10.71
CA VAL A 36 6.29 -19.38 10.54
C VAL A 36 5.19 -19.05 11.53
N ALA A 37 5.50 -18.19 12.50
CA ALA A 37 4.52 -17.61 13.40
C ALA A 37 4.06 -16.27 12.84
N CYS A 38 2.74 -16.08 12.75
CA CYS A 38 2.11 -14.82 12.36
C CYS A 38 1.39 -14.24 13.57
N ASP A 39 1.73 -13.00 13.91
CA ASP A 39 1.23 -12.31 15.11
C ASP A 39 0.15 -11.27 14.77
N SER A 40 -0.32 -10.55 15.80
CA SER A 40 -1.28 -9.45 15.70
C SER A 40 -0.86 -8.36 14.70
N ASP A 41 -1.88 -7.60 14.28
CA ASP A 41 -1.74 -6.50 13.34
C ASP A 41 -0.63 -5.52 13.74
N SER A 42 0.16 -5.13 12.75
CA SER A 42 1.06 -4.00 12.95
C SER A 42 0.27 -2.71 13.08
N LYS A 43 0.71 -1.82 13.98
CA LYS A 43 0.22 -0.43 14.05
C LYS A 43 0.65 0.42 12.85
N ASP A 44 1.51 -0.11 11.98
CA ASP A 44 1.92 0.53 10.73
C ASP A 44 1.12 -0.03 9.56
N VAL A 45 0.23 0.80 8.99
CA VAL A 45 -0.69 0.44 7.90
C VAL A 45 0.02 -0.04 6.64
N ILE A 46 1.24 0.44 6.40
CA ILE A 46 2.03 0.11 5.20
C ILE A 46 3.08 -0.97 5.47
N LYS A 47 3.10 -1.55 6.67
CA LYS A 47 3.94 -2.70 7.03
C LYS A 47 3.19 -4.00 6.72
N PHE A 48 3.76 -4.78 5.81
CA PHE A 48 3.26 -6.09 5.43
C PHE A 48 4.28 -7.16 5.86
N PRO A 49 4.08 -7.78 7.04
CA PRO A 49 4.97 -8.84 7.52
C PRO A 49 5.05 -10.01 6.52
N LYS A 50 6.21 -10.65 6.45
CA LYS A 50 6.45 -11.81 5.57
C LYS A 50 5.60 -13.00 6.01
N ALA A 51 5.51 -13.24 7.32
CA ALA A 51 4.60 -14.25 7.86
C ALA A 51 3.15 -14.01 7.41
N GLN A 52 2.66 -12.77 7.55
CA GLN A 52 1.31 -12.39 7.15
C GLN A 52 1.10 -12.57 5.64
N SER A 53 2.10 -12.22 4.84
CA SER A 53 2.05 -12.38 3.38
C SER A 53 1.92 -13.83 2.95
N LEU A 54 2.60 -14.76 3.63
CA LEU A 54 2.44 -16.20 3.40
C LEU A 54 1.04 -16.69 3.81
N VAL A 55 0.55 -16.27 4.97
CA VAL A 55 -0.81 -16.58 5.45
C VAL A 55 -1.87 -16.09 4.45
N THR A 56 -1.77 -14.84 4.02
CA THR A 56 -2.68 -14.25 3.03
C THR A 56 -2.58 -14.96 1.69
N ALA A 57 -1.38 -15.43 1.31
CA ALA A 57 -1.24 -16.26 0.12
C ALA A 57 -2.04 -17.56 0.21
N MET A 58 -2.01 -18.23 1.35
CA MET A 58 -2.68 -19.52 1.54
C MET A 58 -4.20 -19.39 1.69
N PHE A 59 -4.69 -18.30 2.30
CA PHE A 59 -6.09 -18.22 2.74
C PHE A 59 -6.89 -17.05 2.13
N SER A 60 -6.25 -16.15 1.37
CA SER A 60 -6.84 -14.86 0.93
C SER A 60 -7.36 -13.99 2.08
N LEU A 61 -6.88 -14.25 3.30
CA LEU A 61 -7.32 -13.56 4.50
C LEU A 61 -6.11 -13.28 5.39
N GLU A 62 -6.19 -12.19 6.15
CA GLU A 62 -5.23 -11.89 7.19
C GLU A 62 -5.60 -12.67 8.45
N LEU A 63 -4.77 -13.65 8.82
CA LEU A 63 -4.92 -14.42 10.07
C LEU A 63 -3.75 -14.11 11.00
N HIS A 64 -4.08 -13.68 12.21
CA HIS A 64 -3.14 -13.44 13.31
C HIS A 64 -3.12 -14.60 14.30
N ASP A 65 -2.18 -14.59 15.23
CA ASP A 65 -2.06 -15.58 16.31
C ASP A 65 -2.08 -17.02 15.79
N ILE A 66 -1.35 -17.26 14.70
CA ILE A 66 -1.30 -18.54 14.01
C ILE A 66 0.15 -18.96 13.77
N LEU A 67 0.48 -20.19 14.16
CA LEU A 67 1.75 -20.83 13.83
C LEU A 67 1.51 -21.87 12.75
N ILE A 68 2.30 -21.82 11.69
CA ILE A 68 2.28 -22.77 10.57
C ILE A 68 3.64 -23.46 10.52
N VAL A 69 3.63 -24.79 10.60
CA VAL A 69 4.83 -25.62 10.50
C VAL A 69 4.71 -26.56 9.32
N PHE A 70 5.58 -26.39 8.33
CA PHE A 70 5.72 -27.28 7.18
C PHE A 70 6.82 -28.29 7.45
N CYS A 71 6.42 -29.54 7.68
CA CYS A 71 7.31 -30.71 7.70
C CYS A 71 7.24 -31.43 6.34
N PRO A 72 8.19 -32.31 5.99
CA PRO A 72 8.21 -32.98 4.68
C PRO A 72 6.92 -33.71 4.27
N LYS A 73 6.16 -34.25 5.23
CA LYS A 73 4.90 -35.00 4.99
C LYS A 73 3.71 -34.50 5.81
N LYS A 74 3.86 -33.39 6.52
CA LYS A 74 2.83 -32.87 7.44
C LYS A 74 2.86 -31.36 7.51
N ILE A 75 1.71 -30.72 7.54
CA ILE A 75 1.55 -29.31 7.93
C ILE A 75 0.84 -29.28 9.27
N ILE A 76 1.37 -28.52 10.23
CA ILE A 76 0.76 -28.32 11.54
C ILE A 76 0.35 -26.87 11.67
N PHE A 77 -0.93 -26.64 11.95
CA PHE A 77 -1.45 -25.34 12.38
C PHE A 77 -1.64 -25.32 13.89
N LEU A 78 -1.30 -24.21 14.52
CA LEU A 78 -1.71 -23.90 15.88
C LEU A 78 -2.41 -22.54 15.85
N ALA A 79 -3.68 -22.51 16.23
CA ALA A 79 -4.50 -21.30 16.19
C ALA A 79 -5.57 -21.29 17.29
N ALA A 80 -6.18 -20.13 17.55
CA ALA A 80 -7.31 -20.03 18.48
C ALA A 80 -8.50 -20.89 18.04
N SER A 81 -9.35 -21.31 18.98
CA SER A 81 -10.44 -22.29 18.77
C SER A 81 -11.32 -22.01 17.54
N LYS A 82 -11.75 -20.75 17.33
CA LYS A 82 -12.54 -20.37 16.15
C LYS A 82 -11.79 -20.62 14.83
N LYS A 83 -10.55 -20.12 14.72
CA LYS A 83 -9.69 -20.29 13.54
C LYS A 83 -9.36 -21.77 13.30
N ALA A 84 -9.08 -22.51 14.37
CA ALA A 84 -8.81 -23.94 14.32
C ALA A 84 -9.99 -24.72 13.73
N LYS A 85 -11.25 -24.41 14.11
CA LYS A 85 -12.44 -25.04 13.52
C LYS A 85 -12.53 -24.81 12.00
N VAL A 86 -12.25 -23.59 11.53
CA VAL A 86 -12.26 -23.28 10.09
C VAL A 86 -11.13 -24.00 9.35
N LEU A 87 -9.94 -24.07 9.94
CA LEU A 87 -8.81 -24.82 9.39
C LEU A 87 -9.08 -26.33 9.34
N GLN A 88 -9.76 -26.88 10.36
CA GLN A 88 -10.16 -28.30 10.40
C GLN A 88 -11.18 -28.62 9.30
N ALA A 89 -12.18 -27.76 9.09
CA ALA A 89 -13.14 -27.91 8.00
C ALA A 89 -12.43 -27.92 6.63
N MET A 90 -11.54 -26.96 6.39
CA MET A 90 -10.73 -26.91 5.16
C MET A 90 -9.84 -28.15 5.00
N ALA A 91 -9.21 -28.63 6.08
CA ALA A 91 -8.39 -29.84 6.07
C ALA A 91 -9.21 -31.11 5.72
N SER A 92 -10.48 -31.17 6.13
CA SER A 92 -11.38 -32.29 5.82
C SER A 92 -11.85 -32.34 4.37
N GLU A 93 -11.79 -31.20 3.67
CA GLU A 93 -12.17 -31.06 2.26
C GLU A 93 -10.97 -31.21 1.31
N LEU A 94 -9.77 -31.48 1.83
CA LEU A 94 -8.58 -31.65 1.00
C LEU A 94 -8.74 -32.86 0.05
N PRO A 95 -8.27 -32.75 -1.21
CA PRO A 95 -8.29 -33.87 -2.13
C PRO A 95 -7.55 -35.08 -1.54
N SER A 96 -8.08 -36.29 -1.75
CA SER A 96 -7.46 -37.53 -1.25
C SER A 96 -6.02 -37.76 -1.74
N LYS A 97 -5.66 -37.14 -2.88
CA LYS A 97 -4.31 -37.18 -3.47
C LYS A 97 -3.36 -36.10 -2.94
N PHE A 98 -3.83 -35.19 -2.09
CA PHE A 98 -2.96 -34.16 -1.51
C PHE A 98 -1.86 -34.84 -0.68
N PRO A 99 -0.57 -34.66 -1.02
CA PRO A 99 0.51 -35.52 -0.53
C PRO A 99 0.88 -35.29 0.94
N THR A 100 0.31 -34.27 1.58
CA THR A 100 0.75 -33.76 2.88
C THR A 100 -0.39 -33.80 3.89
N LYS A 101 -0.19 -34.46 5.03
CA LYS A 101 -1.20 -34.50 6.10
C LYS A 101 -1.35 -33.14 6.75
N VAL A 102 -2.57 -32.62 6.92
CA VAL A 102 -2.83 -31.40 7.69
C VAL A 102 -3.32 -31.74 9.09
N GLU A 103 -2.64 -31.23 10.11
CA GLU A 103 -3.08 -31.27 11.51
C GLU A 103 -3.35 -29.86 12.01
N VAL A 104 -4.41 -29.72 12.81
CA VAL A 104 -4.79 -28.43 13.42
C VAL A 104 -4.90 -28.61 14.93
N ARG A 105 -4.11 -27.82 15.65
CA ARG A 105 -4.11 -27.74 17.11
C ARG A 105 -4.76 -26.44 17.56
N VAL A 106 -5.43 -26.52 18.71
CA VAL A 106 -6.08 -25.38 19.35
C VAL A 106 -5.13 -24.80 20.39
N ARG A 107 -4.97 -23.47 20.37
CA ARG A 107 -4.18 -22.77 21.38
C ARG A 107 -4.73 -22.98 22.78
N ASP A 108 -3.83 -23.20 23.72
CA ASP A 108 -4.10 -23.26 25.15
C ASP A 108 -3.45 -22.06 25.84
N LYS A 109 -4.26 -21.02 26.11
CA LYS A 109 -3.77 -19.82 26.78
C LYS A 109 -3.43 -20.07 28.25
N SER A 110 -3.91 -21.17 28.85
CA SER A 110 -3.72 -21.46 30.28
C SER A 110 -2.29 -21.90 30.60
N ASP A 111 -1.63 -22.62 29.69
CA ASP A 111 -0.24 -23.05 29.80
C ASP A 111 0.71 -22.27 28.88
N LYS A 112 0.22 -21.18 28.26
CA LYS A 112 0.92 -20.39 27.23
C LYS A 112 1.44 -21.27 26.09
N ASP A 113 0.58 -22.18 25.62
CA ASP A 113 0.84 -23.10 24.53
C ASP A 113 2.02 -24.07 24.75
N LYS A 114 2.53 -24.22 25.98
CA LYS A 114 3.72 -25.02 26.28
C LYS A 114 3.60 -26.46 25.81
N ALA A 115 2.48 -27.13 26.07
CA ALA A 115 2.24 -28.50 25.61
C ALA A 115 2.14 -28.60 24.08
N ASN A 116 1.51 -27.61 23.44
CA ASN A 116 1.42 -27.54 21.98
C ASN A 116 2.80 -27.29 21.34
N PHE A 117 3.61 -26.39 21.88
CA PHE A 117 4.95 -26.11 21.40
C PHE A 117 5.87 -27.33 21.54
N GLN A 118 5.78 -28.07 22.65
CA GLN A 118 6.51 -29.32 22.84
C GLN A 118 6.11 -30.38 21.80
N TYR A 119 4.81 -30.58 21.57
CA TYR A 119 4.32 -31.49 20.54
C TYR A 119 4.84 -31.11 19.13
N ILE A 120 4.81 -29.82 18.79
CA ILE A 120 5.29 -29.32 17.50
C ILE A 120 6.80 -29.53 17.38
N LEU A 121 7.57 -29.29 18.45
CA LEU A 121 9.01 -29.55 18.48
C LEU A 121 9.35 -31.02 18.21
N GLU A 122 8.65 -31.95 18.84
CA GLU A 122 8.82 -33.39 18.61
C GLU A 122 8.47 -33.79 17.18
N ALA A 123 7.38 -33.23 16.64
CA ALA A 123 6.97 -33.47 15.26
C ALA A 123 7.96 -32.87 14.24
N MET A 124 8.58 -31.74 14.53
CA MET A 124 9.65 -31.16 13.70
C MET A 124 10.90 -32.02 13.73
N LYS A 125 11.29 -32.51 14.91
CA LYS A 125 12.50 -33.32 15.08
C LYS A 125 12.42 -34.66 14.36
N GLU A 126 11.26 -35.31 14.39
CA GLU A 126 11.04 -36.63 13.77
C GLU A 126 12.15 -37.63 14.18
N GLY A 127 12.58 -37.58 15.45
CA GLY A 127 13.63 -38.43 16.01
C GLY A 127 15.07 -38.01 15.69
N ARG A 128 15.31 -36.93 14.93
CA ARG A 128 16.66 -36.41 14.65
C ARG A 128 17.28 -35.82 15.92
N SER A 129 18.61 -35.97 16.06
CA SER A 129 19.40 -35.34 17.12
C SER A 129 19.52 -33.82 16.94
N GLU A 130 19.64 -33.38 15.70
CA GLU A 130 19.64 -31.98 15.28
C GLU A 130 18.61 -31.77 14.17
N THR A 131 17.88 -30.67 14.20
CA THR A 131 16.90 -30.28 13.18
C THR A 131 17.11 -28.85 12.78
N ARG A 132 17.28 -28.63 11.48
CA ARG A 132 17.41 -27.30 10.90
C ARG A 132 16.03 -26.73 10.61
N VAL A 133 15.66 -25.68 11.34
CA VAL A 133 14.34 -25.04 11.24
C VAL A 133 14.46 -23.74 10.48
N GLY A 134 13.83 -23.68 9.31
CA GLY A 134 13.66 -22.45 8.55
C GLY A 134 12.69 -21.50 9.26
N VAL A 135 13.16 -20.29 9.58
CA VAL A 135 12.41 -19.27 10.32
C VAL A 135 12.64 -17.88 9.72
N LEU A 136 11.82 -16.92 10.13
CA LEU A 136 11.95 -15.51 9.76
C LEU A 136 12.78 -14.77 10.82
N LEU A 137 14.11 -14.89 10.74
CA LEU A 137 15.04 -14.49 11.82
C LEU A 137 15.00 -13.00 12.19
N LYS A 138 14.75 -12.13 11.21
CA LYS A 138 14.81 -10.67 11.38
C LYS A 138 13.43 -10.03 11.47
N GLU A 139 12.36 -10.83 11.43
CA GLU A 139 11.01 -10.31 11.51
C GLU A 139 10.71 -9.82 12.92
N LYS A 140 10.09 -8.64 13.00
CA LYS A 140 9.68 -8.02 14.25
C LYS A 140 8.17 -8.15 14.39
N TYR A 141 7.75 -8.77 15.49
CA TYR A 141 6.36 -9.06 15.81
C TYR A 141 5.86 -8.06 16.86
N ASP A 142 4.66 -7.56 16.64
CA ASP A 142 4.05 -6.55 17.51
C ASP A 142 3.23 -7.20 18.66
N GLY A 143 2.89 -8.49 18.56
CA GLY A 143 2.22 -9.27 19.60
C GLY A 143 3.13 -10.22 20.38
N SER A 144 2.54 -10.91 21.38
CA SER A 144 3.29 -11.79 22.28
C SER A 144 3.38 -13.24 21.78
N PHE A 145 2.46 -13.69 20.94
CA PHE A 145 2.38 -15.11 20.55
C PHE A 145 3.60 -15.55 19.72
N ALA A 146 4.00 -14.78 18.72
CA ALA A 146 5.18 -15.11 17.93
C ALA A 146 6.46 -15.00 18.76
N GLN A 147 6.50 -14.08 19.74
CA GLN A 147 7.61 -13.96 20.68
C GLN A 147 7.71 -15.18 21.60
N GLU A 148 6.59 -15.65 22.15
CA GLU A 148 6.52 -16.89 22.95
C GLU A 148 7.05 -18.10 22.18
N TRP A 149 6.61 -18.28 20.93
CA TRP A 149 7.12 -19.34 20.05
C TRP A 149 8.63 -19.20 19.77
N ASN A 150 9.09 -17.99 19.42
CA ASN A 150 10.49 -17.77 19.10
C ASN A 150 11.41 -17.98 20.30
N ASN A 151 10.97 -17.62 21.51
CA ASN A 151 11.71 -17.87 22.74
C ASN A 151 11.77 -19.38 23.02
N PHE A 152 10.64 -20.07 22.98
CA PHE A 152 10.58 -21.53 23.15
C PHE A 152 11.52 -22.25 22.16
N LEU A 153 11.48 -21.86 20.87
CA LEU A 153 12.31 -22.47 19.84
C LEU A 153 13.81 -22.16 20.02
N SER A 154 14.15 -21.02 20.63
CA SER A 154 15.54 -20.64 20.92
C SER A 154 16.13 -21.45 22.07
N ASP A 155 15.31 -21.81 23.05
CA ASP A 155 15.72 -22.61 24.22
C ASP A 155 15.70 -24.11 23.95
N ALA A 156 15.07 -24.54 22.85
CA ALA A 156 14.96 -25.94 22.46
C ALA A 156 16.32 -26.54 22.05
N SER A 157 16.71 -27.65 22.69
CA SER A 157 17.91 -28.40 22.34
C SER A 157 17.81 -29.05 20.96
N GLY A 158 18.93 -29.14 20.24
CA GLY A 158 18.98 -29.80 18.93
C GLY A 158 18.26 -29.04 17.80
N ILE A 159 18.05 -27.74 17.95
CA ILE A 159 17.48 -26.87 16.91
C ILE A 159 18.56 -25.95 16.35
N VAL A 160 18.69 -25.94 15.02
CA VAL A 160 19.50 -24.96 14.28
C VAL A 160 18.57 -24.08 13.47
N LYS A 161 18.40 -22.82 13.88
CA LYS A 161 17.57 -21.86 13.16
C LYS A 161 18.28 -21.37 11.90
N ALA A 162 17.58 -21.33 10.77
CA ALA A 162 18.09 -20.81 9.51
C ALA A 162 17.12 -19.77 8.93
N ASP A 163 17.64 -18.66 8.40
CA ASP A 163 16.80 -17.63 7.78
C ASP A 163 16.27 -18.11 6.43
N ILE A 164 14.95 -18.08 6.24
CA ILE A 164 14.28 -18.40 4.97
C ILE A 164 13.58 -17.19 4.34
N THR A 165 13.77 -16.00 4.91
CA THR A 165 13.08 -14.78 4.47
C THR A 165 13.25 -14.55 2.97
N ASN A 166 14.45 -14.80 2.42
CA ASN A 166 14.74 -14.63 1.00
C ASN A 166 14.07 -15.71 0.13
N GLY A 167 14.06 -16.97 0.55
CA GLY A 167 13.37 -18.05 -0.18
C GLY A 167 11.87 -17.80 -0.28
N LEU A 168 11.25 -17.40 0.85
CA LEU A 168 9.84 -17.01 0.88
C LEU A 168 9.56 -15.74 0.06
N THR A 169 10.48 -14.77 0.05
CA THR A 169 10.35 -13.59 -0.82
C THR A 169 10.37 -13.98 -2.29
N ASP A 170 11.24 -14.90 -2.69
CA ASP A 170 11.32 -15.40 -4.07
C ASP A 170 10.10 -16.20 -4.47
N PHE A 171 9.52 -16.94 -3.52
CA PHE A 171 8.29 -17.68 -3.71
C PHE A 171 7.09 -16.74 -3.93
N LEU A 172 6.89 -15.77 -3.02
CA LEU A 172 5.74 -14.86 -3.05
C LEU A 172 5.81 -13.83 -4.19
N ALA A 173 7.01 -13.55 -4.71
CA ALA A 173 7.17 -12.65 -5.85
C ALA A 173 6.47 -13.16 -7.12
N ILE A 174 6.35 -14.48 -7.30
CA ILE A 174 5.70 -15.09 -8.46
C ILE A 174 4.20 -15.26 -8.19
N LYS A 175 3.40 -14.47 -8.90
CA LYS A 175 1.93 -14.47 -8.75
C LYS A 175 1.33 -15.66 -9.49
N SER A 176 0.40 -16.35 -8.84
CA SER A 176 -0.47 -17.34 -9.48
C SER A 176 -1.38 -16.69 -10.51
N VAL A 177 -2.03 -17.50 -11.35
CA VAL A 177 -2.99 -17.01 -12.36
C VAL A 177 -4.11 -16.16 -11.74
N LYS A 178 -4.67 -16.62 -10.61
CA LYS A 178 -5.72 -15.89 -9.87
C LYS A 178 -5.22 -14.54 -9.35
N GLN A 179 -3.99 -14.49 -8.86
CA GLN A 179 -3.38 -13.24 -8.38
C GLN A 179 -3.04 -12.28 -9.52
N ALA A 180 -2.58 -12.80 -10.65
CA ALA A 180 -2.34 -11.99 -11.85
C ALA A 180 -3.65 -11.35 -12.34
N GLU A 181 -4.76 -12.07 -12.31
CA GLU A 181 -6.10 -11.54 -12.60
C GLU A 181 -6.53 -10.48 -11.58
N ALA A 182 -6.37 -10.75 -10.28
CA ALA A 182 -6.63 -9.76 -9.23
C ALA A 182 -5.78 -8.49 -9.41
N ALA A 183 -4.53 -8.60 -9.86
CA ALA A 183 -3.67 -7.47 -10.16
C ALA A 183 -4.18 -6.63 -11.36
N ARG A 184 -4.75 -7.27 -12.40
CA ARG A 184 -5.41 -6.55 -13.51
C ARG A 184 -6.65 -5.80 -13.06
N HIS A 185 -7.46 -6.42 -12.20
CA HIS A 185 -8.61 -5.75 -11.59
C HIS A 185 -8.17 -4.57 -10.72
N ALA A 186 -7.16 -4.76 -9.88
CA ALA A 186 -6.56 -3.67 -9.10
C ALA A 186 -6.03 -2.55 -10.00
N GLY A 187 -5.37 -2.87 -11.11
CA GLY A 187 -4.94 -1.93 -12.14
C GLY A 187 -6.08 -1.08 -12.72
N SER A 188 -7.18 -1.74 -13.09
CA SER A 188 -8.36 -1.11 -13.67
C SER A 188 -9.09 -0.21 -12.66
N ILE A 189 -9.30 -0.69 -11.43
CA ILE A 189 -9.93 0.08 -10.36
C ILE A 189 -9.05 1.27 -9.96
N ASN A 190 -7.74 1.07 -9.81
CA ASN A 190 -6.80 2.14 -9.48
C ASN A 190 -6.77 3.22 -10.57
N THR A 191 -6.90 2.82 -11.84
CA THR A 191 -7.04 3.74 -12.98
C THR A 191 -8.32 4.56 -12.90
N ALA A 192 -9.46 3.95 -12.56
CA ALA A 192 -10.74 4.64 -12.44
C ALA A 192 -10.73 5.64 -11.26
N ALA A 193 -10.23 5.20 -10.10
CA ALA A 193 -10.06 6.07 -8.93
C ALA A 193 -9.10 7.24 -9.21
N PHE A 194 -7.99 6.98 -9.90
CA PHE A 194 -7.06 8.03 -10.32
C PHE A 194 -7.72 9.04 -11.28
N LYS A 195 -8.55 8.59 -12.23
CA LYS A 195 -9.32 9.49 -13.11
C LYS A 195 -10.30 10.36 -12.31
N SER A 196 -10.95 9.81 -11.28
CA SER A 196 -11.78 10.60 -10.36
C SER A 196 -10.97 11.68 -9.65
N CYS A 197 -9.76 11.34 -9.18
CA CYS A 197 -8.84 12.29 -8.56
C CYS A 197 -8.45 13.41 -9.53
N LEU A 198 -8.08 13.05 -10.76
CA LEU A 198 -7.72 14.02 -11.80
C LEU A 198 -8.89 14.97 -12.10
N ASN A 199 -10.09 14.44 -12.32
CA ASN A 199 -11.26 15.26 -12.59
C ASN A 199 -11.51 16.24 -11.43
N LYS A 200 -11.42 15.76 -10.18
CA LYS A 200 -11.61 16.64 -9.02
C LYS A 200 -10.54 17.75 -8.93
N ILE A 201 -9.29 17.46 -9.28
CA ILE A 201 -8.24 18.48 -9.36
C ILE A 201 -8.59 19.51 -10.43
N LEU A 202 -9.02 19.07 -11.61
CA LEU A 202 -9.41 19.97 -12.71
C LEU A 202 -10.60 20.85 -12.32
N ASP A 203 -11.64 20.29 -11.69
CA ASP A 203 -12.79 21.06 -11.21
C ASP A 203 -12.40 22.15 -10.21
N VAL A 204 -11.45 21.85 -9.31
CA VAL A 204 -10.94 22.81 -8.32
C VAL A 204 -10.12 23.91 -8.98
N VAL A 205 -9.33 23.57 -10.00
CA VAL A 205 -8.57 24.56 -10.78
C VAL A 205 -9.51 25.46 -11.57
N ASP A 206 -10.53 24.88 -12.22
CA ASP A 206 -11.52 25.58 -13.04
C ASP A 206 -12.38 26.53 -12.19
N SER A 207 -12.81 26.08 -11.01
CA SER A 207 -13.58 26.93 -10.10
C SER A 207 -12.75 28.06 -9.49
N ASN A 208 -11.41 27.97 -9.54
CA ASN A 208 -10.46 28.89 -8.93
C ASN A 208 -10.78 29.15 -7.42
N GLU A 209 -11.32 28.14 -6.74
CA GLU A 209 -11.70 28.24 -5.33
C GLU A 209 -10.68 27.56 -4.43
N LYS A 210 -10.44 28.17 -3.26
CA LYS A 210 -9.56 27.58 -2.25
C LYS A 210 -10.10 26.22 -1.80
N PHE A 211 -9.37 25.15 -2.10
CA PHE A 211 -9.75 23.78 -1.75
C PHE A 211 -8.60 23.04 -1.07
N MET A 212 -8.89 22.31 0.00
CA MET A 212 -7.88 21.57 0.77
C MET A 212 -7.48 20.27 0.06
N LEU A 213 -6.19 19.97 0.00
CA LEU A 213 -5.67 18.74 -0.62
C LEU A 213 -6.29 17.47 0.00
N THR A 214 -6.48 17.46 1.33
CA THR A 214 -7.12 16.36 2.06
C THR A 214 -8.56 16.10 1.60
N LYS A 215 -9.30 17.13 1.19
CA LYS A 215 -10.68 16.98 0.66
C LYS A 215 -10.72 16.34 -0.72
N ILE A 216 -9.63 16.40 -1.49
CA ILE A 216 -9.51 15.65 -2.75
C ILE A 216 -9.42 14.15 -2.45
N SER A 217 -8.63 13.78 -1.43
CA SER A 217 -8.51 12.39 -0.99
C SER A 217 -9.85 11.81 -0.54
N GLU A 218 -10.56 12.53 0.34
CA GLU A 218 -11.90 12.14 0.82
C GLU A 218 -12.90 11.98 -0.33
N HIS A 219 -12.87 12.87 -1.32
CA HIS A 219 -13.74 12.80 -2.49
C HIS A 219 -13.52 11.51 -3.28
N VAL A 220 -12.27 11.14 -3.57
CA VAL A 220 -11.97 9.93 -4.36
C VAL A 220 -12.39 8.66 -3.62
N GLU A 221 -12.20 8.61 -2.30
CA GLU A 221 -12.69 7.49 -1.48
C GLU A 221 -14.23 7.38 -1.53
N HIS A 222 -14.93 8.50 -1.43
CA HIS A 222 -16.39 8.55 -1.52
C HIS A 222 -16.91 8.13 -2.91
N GLU A 223 -16.24 8.54 -3.98
CA GLU A 223 -16.63 8.21 -5.35
C GLU A 223 -16.17 6.81 -5.79
N LEU A 224 -15.32 6.13 -5.00
CA LEU A 224 -14.74 4.83 -5.36
C LEU A 224 -15.78 3.79 -5.82
N PRO A 225 -16.91 3.57 -5.11
CA PRO A 225 -17.92 2.61 -5.56
C PRO A 225 -18.56 3.01 -6.91
N LYS A 226 -18.77 4.31 -7.13
CA LYS A 226 -19.40 4.83 -8.36
C LYS A 226 -18.49 4.72 -9.58
N VAL A 227 -17.17 4.82 -9.39
CA VAL A 227 -16.22 4.66 -10.50
C VAL A 227 -15.87 3.20 -10.79
N ILE A 228 -16.11 2.30 -9.82
CA ILE A 228 -15.95 0.85 -10.00
C ILE A 228 -17.15 0.25 -10.74
N ALA A 229 -18.38 0.66 -10.41
CA ALA A 229 -19.59 0.06 -10.98
C ALA A 229 -19.61 -0.03 -12.53
N PRO A 230 -19.18 1.00 -13.30
CA PRO A 230 -19.13 0.93 -14.76
C PRO A 230 -18.10 -0.06 -15.32
N LEU A 231 -17.12 -0.51 -14.52
CA LEU A 231 -16.10 -1.45 -14.96
C LEU A 231 -16.62 -2.88 -15.08
N GLN A 232 -17.76 -3.20 -14.43
CA GLN A 232 -18.40 -4.52 -14.45
C GLN A 232 -17.44 -5.68 -14.13
N LEU A 233 -16.48 -5.44 -13.22
CA LEU A 233 -15.51 -6.45 -12.81
C LEU A 233 -16.13 -7.44 -11.82
N PRO A 234 -15.71 -8.71 -11.81
CA PRO A 234 -16.14 -9.70 -10.81
C PRO A 234 -15.40 -9.49 -9.48
N VAL A 235 -15.58 -8.31 -8.89
CA VAL A 235 -14.92 -7.84 -7.67
C VAL A 235 -15.95 -7.24 -6.74
N ASP A 236 -16.03 -7.78 -5.53
CA ASP A 236 -16.86 -7.21 -4.47
C ASP A 236 -16.14 -5.99 -3.86
N MET A 237 -16.90 -4.98 -3.42
CA MET A 237 -16.30 -3.77 -2.83
C MET A 237 -15.49 -4.08 -1.57
N ASP A 238 -15.82 -5.13 -0.82
CA ASP A 238 -15.07 -5.56 0.37
C ASP A 238 -13.70 -6.16 0.02
N ASP A 239 -13.50 -6.60 -1.23
CA ASP A 239 -12.20 -7.04 -1.74
C ASP A 239 -11.28 -5.88 -2.13
N VAL A 240 -11.81 -4.65 -2.21
CA VAL A 240 -11.08 -3.44 -2.61
C VAL A 240 -10.66 -2.66 -1.37
N GLU A 241 -9.36 -2.41 -1.23
CA GLU A 241 -8.81 -1.63 -0.12
C GLU A 241 -7.86 -0.57 -0.64
N VAL A 242 -8.13 0.69 -0.27
CA VAL A 242 -7.22 1.81 -0.50
C VAL A 242 -6.14 1.77 0.57
N VAL A 243 -4.89 1.55 0.14
CA VAL A 243 -3.76 1.33 1.05
C VAL A 243 -2.96 2.61 1.22
N ILE A 244 -2.66 3.27 0.10
CA ILE A 244 -2.14 4.63 0.09
C ILE A 244 -3.29 5.48 -0.46
N PRO A 245 -3.92 6.33 0.37
CA PRO A 245 -4.98 7.20 -0.08
C PRO A 245 -4.47 8.17 -1.16
N PRO A 246 -5.36 8.72 -2.00
CA PRO A 246 -4.98 9.67 -3.03
C PRO A 246 -4.15 10.81 -2.44
N ASN A 247 -2.88 10.84 -2.82
CA ASN A 247 -1.92 11.82 -2.35
C ASN A 247 -1.67 12.84 -3.45
N VAL A 248 -2.14 14.06 -3.22
CA VAL A 248 -1.94 15.21 -4.11
C VAL A 248 -0.94 16.15 -3.47
N GLN A 249 0.13 16.46 -4.20
CA GLN A 249 1.20 17.35 -3.77
C GLN A 249 1.25 18.55 -4.70
N SER A 250 1.20 19.76 -4.14
CA SER A 250 1.31 21.02 -4.88
C SER A 250 2.21 21.99 -4.10
N GLY A 251 3.40 22.29 -4.63
CA GLY A 251 4.38 23.22 -4.04
C GLY A 251 5.33 22.63 -2.98
N THR A 252 4.86 21.69 -2.16
CA THR A 252 5.71 20.86 -1.29
C THR A 252 5.69 19.44 -1.81
N TYR A 253 6.87 18.83 -1.96
CA TYR A 253 6.98 17.51 -2.57
C TYR A 253 7.79 16.55 -1.70
N ASP A 254 7.23 15.38 -1.43
CA ASP A 254 7.94 14.23 -0.87
C ASP A 254 7.62 13.02 -1.77
N LEU A 255 8.61 12.55 -2.53
CA LEU A 255 8.41 11.42 -3.42
C LEU A 255 8.55 10.08 -2.71
N LYS A 256 8.58 9.99 -1.37
CA LYS A 256 8.40 8.70 -0.69
C LYS A 256 7.03 8.12 -1.02
N TYR A 257 6.94 6.80 -1.16
CA TYR A 257 5.64 6.14 -1.38
C TYR A 257 4.74 6.19 -0.13
N SER A 258 5.34 6.47 1.03
CA SER A 258 4.66 6.68 2.31
C SER A 258 4.38 8.16 2.59
N ALA A 259 4.55 9.05 1.62
CA ALA A 259 4.27 10.46 1.79
C ALA A 259 2.79 10.68 2.10
N LEU A 260 2.51 11.48 3.12
CA LEU A 260 1.15 11.86 3.51
C LEU A 260 0.68 13.07 2.71
N THR A 261 -0.63 13.22 2.59
CA THR A 261 -1.23 14.40 1.96
C THR A 261 -1.08 15.58 2.91
N ASP A 262 -0.47 16.66 2.44
CA ASP A 262 -0.30 17.87 3.23
C ASP A 262 -1.65 18.52 3.53
N GLU A 263 -1.74 19.19 4.68
CA GLU A 263 -2.91 19.93 5.13
C GLU A 263 -2.86 21.38 4.67
N SER A 264 -2.56 21.55 3.39
CA SER A 264 -2.54 22.83 2.73
C SER A 264 -3.64 22.90 1.66
N PRO A 265 -4.05 24.12 1.29
CA PRO A 265 -4.81 24.33 0.08
C PRO A 265 -4.02 23.87 -1.14
N LEU A 266 -4.71 23.38 -2.17
CA LEU A 266 -4.11 23.19 -3.49
C LEU A 266 -3.52 24.53 -3.96
N ASN A 267 -2.27 24.52 -4.42
CA ASN A 267 -1.63 25.71 -4.98
C ASN A 267 -2.17 25.98 -6.38
N LEU A 268 -3.31 26.68 -6.45
CA LEU A 268 -3.99 27.03 -7.70
C LEU A 268 -3.03 27.68 -8.70
N PRO A 269 -3.11 27.32 -9.99
CA PRO A 269 -2.37 28.03 -11.01
C PRO A 269 -2.98 29.43 -11.18
N ASP A 270 -2.14 30.41 -11.44
CA ASP A 270 -2.55 31.77 -11.81
C ASP A 270 -1.78 32.19 -13.07
N LYS A 271 -2.15 33.31 -13.70
CA LYS A 271 -1.53 33.81 -14.93
C LYS A 271 -0.02 33.95 -14.78
N GLY A 272 0.72 33.13 -15.52
CA GLY A 272 2.19 33.10 -15.49
C GLY A 272 2.80 32.48 -14.22
N VAL A 273 1.98 31.96 -13.30
CA VAL A 273 2.42 31.18 -12.14
C VAL A 273 2.30 29.70 -12.47
N PRO A 274 3.42 28.99 -12.71
CA PRO A 274 3.38 27.57 -13.00
C PRO A 274 2.96 26.78 -11.75
N ALA A 275 2.11 25.78 -11.94
CA ALA A 275 1.77 24.81 -10.92
C ALA A 275 2.08 23.40 -11.42
N ILE A 276 2.87 22.67 -10.63
CA ILE A 276 3.20 21.26 -10.87
C ILE A 276 2.51 20.48 -9.78
N TYR A 277 1.63 19.56 -10.15
CA TYR A 277 0.98 18.67 -9.18
C TYR A 277 1.47 17.25 -9.35
N ILE A 278 1.69 16.56 -8.24
CA ILE A 278 1.88 15.12 -8.25
C ILE A 278 0.66 14.49 -7.60
N SER A 279 0.00 13.57 -8.32
CA SER A 279 -1.05 12.74 -7.74
C SER A 279 -0.60 11.29 -7.76
N SER A 280 -0.74 10.59 -6.64
CA SER A 280 -0.44 9.16 -6.53
C SER A 280 -1.50 8.42 -5.73
N LEU A 281 -1.75 7.16 -6.09
CA LEU A 281 -2.75 6.32 -5.46
C LEU A 281 -2.29 4.85 -5.48
N SER A 282 -2.51 4.15 -4.37
CA SER A 282 -2.34 2.69 -4.33
C SER A 282 -3.48 2.00 -3.60
N LEU A 283 -4.00 0.97 -4.24
CA LEU A 283 -5.02 0.09 -3.68
C LEU A 283 -4.68 -1.37 -3.94
N ARG A 284 -5.37 -2.27 -3.25
CA ARG A 284 -5.28 -3.71 -3.50
C ARG A 284 -6.67 -4.32 -3.74
N VAL A 285 -6.71 -5.33 -4.59
CA VAL A 285 -7.87 -6.19 -4.82
C VAL A 285 -7.48 -7.61 -4.48
N LYS A 286 -8.23 -8.31 -3.62
CA LYS A 286 -7.89 -9.67 -3.15
C LYS A 286 -6.41 -9.79 -2.76
N SER A 287 -5.97 -8.79 -1.99
CA SER A 287 -4.59 -8.64 -1.49
C SER A 287 -3.49 -8.43 -2.54
N CYS A 288 -3.81 -8.17 -3.82
CA CYS A 288 -2.84 -7.81 -4.85
C CYS A 288 -2.83 -6.30 -5.10
N PHE A 289 -1.69 -5.64 -4.89
CA PHE A 289 -1.58 -4.19 -5.05
C PHE A 289 -1.57 -3.73 -6.51
N SER A 290 -1.95 -2.48 -6.70
CA SER A 290 -1.68 -1.68 -7.88
C SER A 290 -1.31 -0.26 -7.42
N MET A 291 -0.44 0.40 -8.18
CA MET A 291 0.00 1.77 -7.92
C MET A 291 0.04 2.56 -9.23
N VAL A 292 -0.39 3.82 -9.14
CA VAL A 292 -0.32 4.79 -10.23
C VAL A 292 0.09 6.15 -9.68
N ALA A 293 0.93 6.87 -10.43
CA ALA A 293 1.25 8.26 -10.13
C ALA A 293 1.43 9.06 -11.41
N ARG A 294 0.98 10.32 -11.40
CA ARG A 294 1.17 11.25 -12.51
C ARG A 294 1.60 12.62 -11.99
N THR A 295 2.38 13.29 -12.83
CA THR A 295 2.61 14.73 -12.72
C THR A 295 1.66 15.44 -13.67
N LEU A 296 0.99 16.48 -13.19
CA LEU A 296 0.13 17.38 -13.93
C LEU A 296 0.82 18.74 -14.06
N LEU A 297 0.71 19.37 -15.22
CA LEU A 297 1.39 20.62 -15.57
C LEU A 297 0.34 21.69 -15.85
N PHE A 298 0.36 22.78 -15.10
CA PHE A 298 -0.49 23.95 -15.33
C PHE A 298 0.39 25.17 -15.54
N ASN A 299 0.21 25.88 -16.66
CA ASN A 299 1.01 27.06 -17.04
C ASN A 299 2.52 26.77 -16.96
N ALA A 300 2.93 25.54 -17.27
CA ALA A 300 4.30 25.08 -17.06
C ALA A 300 5.27 25.82 -17.98
N LYS A 301 6.42 26.22 -17.44
CA LYS A 301 7.46 26.88 -18.21
C LYS A 301 8.12 25.88 -19.17
N PRO A 302 8.71 26.34 -20.29
CA PRO A 302 9.36 25.46 -21.27
C PRO A 302 10.37 24.48 -20.66
N GLU A 303 11.13 24.90 -19.64
CA GLU A 303 12.05 24.02 -18.92
C GLU A 303 11.34 22.91 -18.14
N GLN A 304 10.22 23.21 -17.47
CA GLN A 304 9.43 22.21 -16.75
C GLN A 304 8.83 21.19 -17.72
N GLU A 305 8.30 21.65 -18.85
CA GLU A 305 7.81 20.73 -19.88
C GLU A 305 8.92 19.85 -20.46
N ALA A 306 10.11 20.43 -20.72
CA ALA A 306 11.27 19.67 -21.21
C ALA A 306 11.71 18.60 -20.19
N ASN A 307 11.72 18.95 -18.90
CA ASN A 307 12.04 18.01 -17.82
C ASN A 307 10.99 16.89 -17.71
N TYR A 308 9.70 17.20 -17.87
CA TYR A 308 8.65 16.19 -17.91
C TYR A 308 8.80 15.25 -19.10
N ARG A 309 9.07 15.78 -20.31
CA ARG A 309 9.29 14.97 -21.52
C ARG A 309 10.49 14.04 -21.35
N LEU A 310 11.58 14.53 -20.75
CA LEU A 310 12.74 13.69 -20.41
C LEU A 310 12.37 12.59 -19.40
N LEU A 311 11.61 12.92 -18.35
CA LEU A 311 11.13 11.93 -17.38
C LEU A 311 10.27 10.85 -18.05
N LEU A 312 9.37 11.23 -18.95
CA LEU A 312 8.55 10.30 -19.72
C LEU A 312 9.41 9.36 -20.57
N GLU A 313 10.41 9.90 -21.26
CA GLU A 313 11.34 9.11 -22.08
C GLU A 313 12.15 8.12 -21.24
N VAL A 314 12.58 8.53 -20.04
CA VAL A 314 13.24 7.65 -19.06
C VAL A 314 12.31 6.51 -18.63
N VAL A 315 11.04 6.82 -18.33
CA VAL A 315 10.05 5.79 -17.98
C VAL A 315 9.82 4.82 -19.13
N GLU A 316 9.66 5.31 -20.36
CA GLU A 316 9.47 4.48 -21.55
C GLU A 316 10.70 3.60 -21.85
N LYS A 317 11.91 4.15 -21.65
CA LYS A 317 13.16 3.39 -21.76
C LYS A 317 13.22 2.26 -20.73
N CYS A 318 12.94 2.55 -19.45
CA CYS A 318 12.89 1.52 -18.40
C CYS A 318 11.79 0.49 -18.65
N GLN A 319 10.61 0.92 -19.12
CA GLN A 319 9.50 0.05 -19.47
C GLN A 319 9.89 -0.96 -20.57
N SER A 320 10.66 -0.53 -21.58
CA SER A 320 11.15 -1.42 -22.65
C SER A 320 12.08 -2.54 -22.17
N LEU A 321 12.65 -2.39 -20.96
CA LEU A 321 13.53 -3.37 -20.34
C LEU A 321 12.78 -4.37 -19.43
N LEU A 322 11.50 -4.14 -19.15
CA LEU A 322 10.68 -5.03 -18.33
C LEU A 322 10.35 -6.32 -19.09
N LYS A 323 11.25 -7.28 -18.98
CA LYS A 323 11.10 -8.62 -19.55
C LYS A 323 11.84 -9.65 -18.69
N PRO A 324 11.46 -10.94 -18.75
CA PRO A 324 12.14 -11.99 -18.02
C PRO A 324 13.65 -11.99 -18.28
N GLY A 325 14.45 -12.20 -17.23
CA GLY A 325 15.90 -12.26 -17.31
C GLY A 325 16.61 -10.91 -17.23
N THR A 326 15.92 -9.78 -17.42
CA THR A 326 16.54 -8.46 -17.21
C THR A 326 16.95 -8.30 -15.75
N ARG A 327 18.21 -7.93 -15.51
CA ARG A 327 18.69 -7.55 -14.17
C ARG A 327 18.07 -6.23 -13.74
N MET A 328 17.61 -6.16 -12.50
CA MET A 328 16.92 -4.99 -11.94
C MET A 328 17.77 -3.71 -12.00
N ASN A 329 19.09 -3.81 -11.78
CA ASN A 329 19.98 -2.67 -11.88
C ASN A 329 20.16 -2.10 -13.31
N LYS A 330 19.80 -2.86 -14.35
CA LYS A 330 19.83 -2.36 -15.73
C LYS A 330 18.79 -1.28 -15.99
N LEU A 331 17.71 -1.24 -15.22
CA LEU A 331 16.76 -0.14 -15.28
C LEU A 331 17.39 1.15 -14.77
N TYR A 332 18.09 1.10 -13.63
CA TYR A 332 18.78 2.25 -13.07
C TYR A 332 19.91 2.75 -13.99
N GLU A 333 20.71 1.82 -14.52
CA GLU A 333 21.76 2.12 -15.49
C GLU A 333 21.20 2.88 -16.70
N ALA A 334 20.16 2.34 -17.35
CA ALA A 334 19.56 2.95 -18.54
C ALA A 334 18.93 4.32 -18.28
N ALA A 335 18.26 4.50 -17.13
CA ALA A 335 17.72 5.79 -16.74
C ALA A 335 18.84 6.84 -16.53
N SER A 336 19.89 6.44 -15.80
CA SER A 336 21.01 7.32 -15.49
C SER A 336 21.79 7.74 -16.73
N GLU A 337 22.02 6.82 -17.67
CA GLU A 337 22.71 7.09 -18.94
C GLU A 337 21.92 8.03 -19.83
N LEU A 338 20.59 7.81 -19.94
CA LEU A 338 19.73 8.69 -20.73
C LEU A 338 19.71 10.12 -20.17
N ILE A 339 19.56 10.28 -18.85
CA ILE A 339 19.61 11.60 -18.21
C ILE A 339 20.98 12.25 -18.40
N LYS A 340 22.08 11.50 -18.20
CA LYS A 340 23.44 12.00 -18.44
C LYS A 340 23.65 12.48 -19.88
N SER A 341 23.07 11.79 -20.86
CA SER A 341 23.22 12.14 -22.27
C SER A 341 22.45 13.40 -22.69
N LYS A 342 21.30 13.68 -22.05
CA LYS A 342 20.41 14.78 -22.44
C LYS A 342 20.47 16.00 -21.53
N LYS A 343 20.47 15.78 -20.21
CA LYS A 343 20.52 16.85 -19.20
C LYS A 343 21.28 16.38 -17.95
N PRO A 344 22.62 16.24 -18.02
CA PRO A 344 23.42 15.63 -16.94
C PRO A 344 23.27 16.32 -15.58
N ALA A 345 22.93 17.62 -15.55
CA ALA A 345 22.63 18.36 -14.33
C ALA A 345 21.47 17.74 -13.51
N LEU A 346 20.55 16.99 -14.14
CA LEU A 346 19.42 16.36 -13.46
C LEU A 346 19.74 14.98 -12.86
N LEU A 347 20.94 14.45 -13.06
CA LEU A 347 21.30 13.13 -12.54
C LEU A 347 21.18 13.06 -11.01
N GLY A 348 21.57 14.13 -10.31
CA GLY A 348 21.46 14.22 -8.85
C GLY A 348 20.02 14.35 -8.36
N ASN A 349 19.07 14.64 -9.25
CA ASN A 349 17.65 14.76 -8.95
C ASN A 349 16.89 13.44 -9.19
N LEU A 350 17.48 12.46 -9.88
CA LEU A 350 16.82 11.17 -10.10
C LEU A 350 16.57 10.44 -8.77
N THR A 351 15.38 9.86 -8.61
CA THR A 351 15.09 9.00 -7.45
C THR A 351 16.07 7.84 -7.37
N LYS A 352 16.60 7.56 -6.16
CA LYS A 352 17.58 6.48 -5.93
C LYS A 352 17.05 5.08 -6.24
N GLU A 353 15.73 4.92 -6.21
CA GLU A 353 15.01 3.71 -6.58
C GLU A 353 14.02 4.08 -7.69
N LEU A 354 13.95 3.23 -8.72
CA LEU A 354 13.07 3.42 -9.88
C LEU A 354 11.79 2.60 -9.82
N GLY A 355 11.51 1.99 -8.66
CA GLY A 355 10.42 1.06 -8.49
C GLY A 355 10.82 -0.22 -7.75
N TRP A 356 9.88 -1.17 -7.69
CA TRP A 356 10.05 -2.45 -6.99
C TRP A 356 8.99 -3.48 -7.39
N SER A 357 9.17 -4.73 -6.95
CA SER A 357 8.13 -5.76 -6.99
C SER A 357 7.09 -5.56 -5.88
N LEU A 358 5.82 -5.74 -6.22
CA LEU A 358 4.66 -5.65 -5.31
C LEU A 358 3.82 -6.93 -5.41
N GLY A 359 3.04 -7.22 -4.37
CA GLY A 359 2.33 -8.48 -4.31
C GLY A 359 1.38 -8.59 -3.14
N TYR A 360 1.69 -9.50 -2.22
CA TYR A 360 1.09 -9.49 -0.87
C TYR A 360 1.73 -8.41 0.01
N GLU A 361 2.88 -7.89 -0.42
CA GLU A 361 3.55 -6.74 0.16
C GLU A 361 3.43 -5.55 -0.82
N LEU A 362 3.16 -4.36 -0.29
CA LEU A 362 3.19 -3.13 -1.07
C LEU A 362 4.58 -2.87 -1.69
N ARG A 363 5.64 -3.31 -0.99
CA ARG A 363 7.05 -3.18 -1.40
C ARG A 363 7.87 -4.39 -0.99
N GLU A 364 8.18 -5.27 -1.94
CA GLU A 364 9.06 -6.42 -1.75
C GLU A 364 10.53 -5.96 -1.81
N LYS A 365 11.13 -5.63 -0.65
CA LYS A 365 12.45 -4.96 -0.55
C LYS A 365 13.61 -5.64 -1.30
N ARG A 366 13.57 -6.95 -1.49
CA ARG A 366 14.60 -7.69 -2.24
C ARG A 366 14.59 -7.36 -3.73
N PHE A 367 13.48 -6.86 -4.26
CA PHE A 367 13.22 -6.68 -5.68
C PHE A 367 13.03 -5.21 -6.05
N VAL A 368 13.88 -4.35 -5.51
CA VAL A 368 13.94 -2.92 -5.80
C VAL A 368 14.81 -2.64 -7.02
N PHE A 369 14.42 -1.65 -7.84
CA PHE A 369 15.18 -1.19 -9.00
C PHE A 369 16.15 -0.07 -8.59
N ASP A 370 17.33 -0.46 -8.11
CA ASP A 370 18.41 0.46 -7.74
C ASP A 370 19.71 0.15 -8.52
N GLU A 371 20.78 0.90 -8.28
CA GLU A 371 22.07 0.72 -8.96
C GLU A 371 22.73 -0.66 -8.68
N LYS A 372 22.38 -1.32 -7.58
CA LYS A 372 23.13 -2.46 -7.02
C LYS A 372 22.41 -3.80 -7.22
N ASN A 373 21.09 -3.80 -7.38
CA ASN A 373 20.30 -5.03 -7.38
C ASN A 373 20.49 -5.85 -8.66
N ARG A 374 21.21 -6.97 -8.55
CA ARG A 374 21.49 -7.88 -9.67
C ARG A 374 20.44 -8.98 -9.86
N SER A 375 19.38 -9.00 -9.04
CA SER A 375 18.25 -9.92 -9.21
C SER A 375 17.62 -9.74 -10.59
N THR A 376 17.08 -10.80 -11.16
CA THR A 376 16.45 -10.77 -12.48
C THR A 376 14.93 -10.79 -12.37
N LEU A 377 14.27 -10.07 -13.27
CA LEU A 377 12.82 -10.17 -13.47
C LEU A 377 12.44 -11.59 -13.90
N LYS A 378 11.34 -12.12 -13.37
CA LYS A 378 10.81 -13.46 -13.66
C LYS A 378 9.36 -13.35 -14.11
N VAL A 379 8.94 -14.28 -14.97
CA VAL A 379 7.54 -14.41 -15.37
C VAL A 379 6.66 -14.55 -14.14
N GLY A 380 5.54 -13.83 -14.11
CA GLY A 380 4.60 -13.81 -12.99
C GLY A 380 4.95 -12.80 -11.89
N MET A 381 6.08 -12.09 -11.97
CA MET A 381 6.32 -10.95 -11.08
C MET A 381 5.38 -9.79 -11.40
N LEU A 382 4.90 -9.11 -10.37
CA LEU A 382 4.17 -7.85 -10.50
C LEU A 382 5.08 -6.73 -9.99
N VAL A 383 5.33 -5.72 -10.81
CA VAL A 383 6.30 -4.66 -10.53
C VAL A 383 5.72 -3.29 -10.77
N CYS A 384 6.16 -2.29 -10.00
CA CYS A 384 5.81 -0.89 -10.20
C CYS A 384 7.07 -0.19 -10.68
N LEU A 385 7.01 0.42 -11.87
CA LEU A 385 7.99 1.44 -12.22
C LEU A 385 7.51 2.74 -11.60
N ARG A 386 8.35 3.34 -10.76
CA ARG A 386 8.06 4.57 -10.06
C ARG A 386 9.30 5.44 -10.11
N ILE A 387 9.33 6.36 -11.05
CA ILE A 387 10.51 7.14 -11.41
C ILE A 387 10.19 8.61 -11.23
N GLY A 388 11.06 9.33 -10.52
CA GLY A 388 10.88 10.75 -10.28
C GLY A 388 12.16 11.55 -10.43
N LEU A 389 11.95 12.87 -10.56
CA LEU A 389 12.98 13.90 -10.43
C LEU A 389 12.62 14.76 -9.22
N GLU A 390 13.46 14.74 -8.21
CA GLU A 390 13.28 15.39 -6.92
C GLU A 390 14.00 16.73 -6.85
N ASN A 391 13.45 17.70 -6.11
CA ASN A 391 14.14 18.94 -5.75
C ASN A 391 14.66 19.74 -6.95
N LEU A 392 13.91 19.74 -8.07
CA LEU A 392 14.18 20.58 -9.21
C LEU A 392 13.94 22.04 -8.82
N THR A 393 14.72 22.94 -9.41
CA THR A 393 14.57 24.38 -9.19
C THR A 393 14.19 25.10 -10.48
N ILE A 394 13.47 26.21 -10.34
CA ILE A 394 13.20 27.13 -11.43
C ILE A 394 13.19 28.56 -10.91
N GLN A 395 13.60 29.50 -11.74
CA GLN A 395 13.51 30.91 -11.40
C GLN A 395 12.03 31.30 -11.23
N SER A 396 11.71 31.83 -10.05
CA SER A 396 10.38 32.33 -9.69
C SER A 396 10.52 33.53 -8.77
N LYS A 397 9.61 34.50 -8.89
CA LYS A 397 9.50 35.63 -7.95
C LYS A 397 8.92 35.18 -6.61
N ASP A 398 8.14 34.11 -6.59
CA ASP A 398 7.64 33.47 -5.38
C ASP A 398 8.50 32.24 -5.04
N PRO A 399 9.17 32.22 -3.86
CA PRO A 399 9.92 31.06 -3.37
C PRO A 399 9.11 29.75 -3.35
N LYS A 400 7.79 29.79 -3.13
CA LYS A 400 6.91 28.61 -3.12
C LYS A 400 6.83 27.90 -4.47
N HIS A 401 7.05 28.64 -5.56
CA HIS A 401 7.05 28.13 -6.94
C HIS A 401 8.46 27.95 -7.50
N SER A 402 9.50 28.15 -6.67
CA SER A 402 10.91 28.04 -7.08
C SER A 402 11.43 26.60 -7.06
N LYS A 403 10.71 25.68 -6.40
CA LYS A 403 11.04 24.26 -6.32
C LYS A 403 9.89 23.40 -6.81
N TYR A 404 10.22 22.31 -7.48
CA TYR A 404 9.24 21.32 -7.90
C TYR A 404 9.85 19.92 -7.98
N SER A 405 8.98 18.92 -8.02
CA SER A 405 9.37 17.55 -8.31
C SER A 405 8.43 16.99 -9.38
N MET A 406 8.82 15.88 -10.00
CA MET A 406 7.99 15.16 -10.96
C MET A 406 8.06 13.67 -10.66
N LEU A 407 6.95 12.97 -10.83
CA LEU A 407 6.81 11.54 -10.59
C LEU A 407 5.87 10.92 -11.61
N LEU A 408 6.27 9.77 -12.14
CA LEU A 408 5.44 8.89 -12.94
C LEU A 408 5.52 7.48 -12.36
N ALA A 409 4.36 6.82 -12.20
CA ALA A 409 4.31 5.43 -11.78
C ALA A 409 3.23 4.63 -12.51
N ASP A 410 3.56 3.40 -12.86
CA ASP A 410 2.65 2.41 -13.46
C ASP A 410 2.98 1.01 -12.92
N THR A 411 1.96 0.16 -12.86
CA THR A 411 2.10 -1.24 -12.44
C THR A 411 2.12 -2.16 -13.66
N PHE A 412 3.02 -3.15 -13.64
CA PHE A 412 3.28 -4.06 -14.73
C PHE A 412 3.33 -5.51 -14.25
N LEU A 413 2.66 -6.40 -14.97
CA LEU A 413 2.80 -7.84 -14.81
C LEU A 413 3.85 -8.35 -15.81
N ILE A 414 4.89 -9.03 -15.33
CA ILE A 414 5.91 -9.64 -16.18
C ILE A 414 5.34 -10.93 -16.79
N THR A 415 5.22 -10.96 -18.11
CA THR A 415 4.73 -12.11 -18.88
C THR A 415 5.90 -12.81 -19.57
N LYS A 416 5.62 -13.88 -20.34
CA LYS A 416 6.64 -14.54 -21.15
C LYS A 416 7.17 -13.63 -22.27
N ASP A 417 6.32 -12.74 -22.77
CA ASP A 417 6.60 -11.90 -23.95
C ASP A 417 7.08 -10.48 -23.59
N GLY A 418 7.18 -10.16 -22.30
CA GLY A 418 7.61 -8.83 -21.83
C GLY A 418 6.86 -8.42 -20.56
N ALA A 419 6.26 -7.24 -20.60
CA ALA A 419 5.48 -6.70 -19.50
C ALA A 419 4.13 -6.15 -19.97
N GLU A 420 3.08 -6.55 -19.27
CA GLU A 420 1.72 -6.07 -19.43
C GLU A 420 1.49 -4.90 -18.45
N CYS A 421 1.20 -3.70 -18.95
CA CYS A 421 0.83 -2.57 -18.11
C CYS A 421 -0.62 -2.75 -17.63
N VAL A 422 -0.83 -2.87 -16.32
CA VAL A 422 -2.18 -3.08 -15.76
C VAL A 422 -2.89 -1.77 -15.40
N THR A 423 -2.15 -0.66 -15.32
CA THR A 423 -2.69 0.69 -15.13
C THR A 423 -2.80 1.44 -16.46
N ASN A 424 -3.84 2.28 -16.62
CA ASN A 424 -4.12 3.00 -17.87
C ASN A 424 -4.57 4.45 -17.63
N ALA A 425 -3.74 5.23 -16.94
CA ALA A 425 -3.90 6.68 -16.85
C ALA A 425 -3.00 7.38 -17.89
N HIS A 426 -3.48 8.47 -18.50
CA HIS A 426 -2.67 9.19 -19.48
C HIS A 426 -1.40 9.78 -18.85
N LYS A 427 -0.28 9.66 -19.56
CA LYS A 427 1.04 10.24 -19.21
C LYS A 427 1.69 10.97 -20.40
N LYS A 428 0.98 11.11 -21.52
CA LYS A 428 1.47 11.90 -22.65
C LYS A 428 1.34 13.37 -22.28
N HIS A 429 2.38 14.16 -22.58
CA HIS A 429 2.40 15.61 -22.32
C HIS A 429 1.11 16.33 -22.74
N SER A 430 0.60 16.04 -23.94
CA SER A 430 -0.61 16.67 -24.50
C SER A 430 -1.91 16.32 -23.77
N LYS A 431 -1.88 15.41 -22.79
CA LYS A 431 -3.04 15.00 -21.98
C LYS A 431 -2.91 15.40 -20.51
N ILE A 432 -1.78 15.96 -20.11
CA ILE A 432 -1.46 16.30 -18.72
C ILE A 432 -0.95 17.74 -18.56
N SER A 433 -0.93 18.51 -19.65
CA SER A 433 -0.49 19.90 -19.68
C SER A 433 -1.65 20.79 -20.07
N TRP A 434 -1.90 21.80 -19.25
CA TRP A 434 -2.97 22.78 -19.41
C TRP A 434 -2.42 24.19 -19.30
N ASN A 435 -2.96 25.08 -20.12
CA ASN A 435 -2.79 26.52 -19.95
C ASN A 435 -4.13 27.06 -19.44
N VAL A 436 -4.11 27.70 -18.28
CA VAL A 436 -5.28 28.39 -17.73
C VAL A 436 -5.27 29.80 -18.35
N ALA A 437 -6.23 30.07 -19.22
CA ALA A 437 -6.46 31.38 -19.84
C ALA A 437 -7.55 32.14 -19.08
N ASP A 438 -7.53 33.48 -19.15
CA ASP A 438 -8.60 34.33 -18.61
C ASP A 438 -9.84 34.25 -19.53
N ASP A 439 -11.05 34.22 -18.95
CA ASP A 439 -12.35 34.38 -19.64
C ASP A 439 -12.58 35.80 -20.22
N ASP A 440 -11.50 36.56 -20.49
CA ASP A 440 -11.56 37.99 -20.83
C ASP A 440 -11.45 38.28 -22.34
N GLU A 441 -12.07 37.48 -23.21
CA GLU A 441 -12.41 37.93 -24.58
C GLU A 441 -13.85 37.54 -25.00
N ASP A 442 -14.71 38.56 -25.00
CA ASP A 442 -16.00 38.74 -25.71
C ASP A 442 -17.30 38.11 -25.17
N GLU A 443 -18.00 38.84 -24.28
CA GLU A 443 -19.42 39.16 -24.48
C GLU A 443 -19.77 40.61 -24.07
N LYS A 444 -19.89 41.50 -25.06
CA LYS A 444 -20.58 42.79 -24.91
C LYS A 444 -22.10 42.55 -24.89
N LYS A 445 -22.75 42.72 -23.74
CA LYS A 445 -24.13 43.23 -23.67
C LYS A 445 -24.32 44.23 -22.53
N THR A 446 -25.08 45.25 -22.88
CA THR A 446 -25.31 46.53 -22.23
C THR A 446 -26.30 46.50 -21.08
N ASP A 447 -25.97 47.31 -20.07
CA ASP A 447 -26.79 48.13 -19.16
C ASP A 447 -27.79 47.54 -18.13
N SER A 448 -27.55 48.02 -16.90
CA SER A 448 -28.52 48.48 -15.89
C SER A 448 -29.39 47.46 -15.16
N LYS A 449 -29.00 47.15 -13.91
CA LYS A 449 -29.78 47.41 -12.67
C LYS A 449 -29.01 46.99 -11.41
N MET A 450 -29.17 47.79 -10.34
CA MET A 450 -28.60 47.61 -9.01
C MET A 450 -28.57 46.15 -8.54
N THR A 451 -27.39 45.68 -8.11
CA THR A 451 -27.10 44.29 -7.80
C THR A 451 -27.37 43.91 -6.34
N VAL A 452 -27.74 42.63 -6.18
CA VAL A 452 -27.74 41.79 -4.97
C VAL A 452 -26.47 41.94 -4.10
N GLN A 453 -25.39 42.51 -4.65
CA GLN A 453 -24.15 42.86 -3.97
C GLN A 453 -24.34 43.84 -2.80
N ALA A 454 -25.26 44.80 -2.89
CA ALA A 454 -25.50 45.75 -1.79
C ALA A 454 -26.17 45.09 -0.56
N GLU A 455 -26.90 43.99 -0.78
CA GLU A 455 -27.53 43.20 0.27
C GLU A 455 -26.55 42.13 0.83
N LEU A 456 -25.63 41.65 -0.01
CA LEU A 456 -24.53 40.77 0.35
C LEU A 456 -23.46 41.48 1.20
N ASP A 457 -23.10 42.71 0.86
CA ASP A 457 -22.13 43.53 1.60
C ASP A 457 -22.65 43.95 2.98
N ARG A 458 -23.99 44.09 3.12
CA ARG A 458 -24.65 44.33 4.41
C ARG A 458 -24.63 43.08 5.30
N LYS A 459 -24.84 41.88 4.74
CA LYS A 459 -24.75 40.60 5.46
C LYS A 459 -23.31 40.21 5.83
N LEU A 460 -22.33 40.53 4.97
CA LEU A 460 -20.89 40.32 5.24
C LEU A 460 -20.39 41.20 6.39
N LYS A 461 -20.84 42.46 6.48
CA LYS A 461 -20.51 43.37 7.60
C LYS A 461 -21.15 42.99 8.93
N GLU A 462 -22.28 42.26 8.92
CA GLU A 462 -22.88 41.67 10.13
C GLU A 462 -22.15 40.38 10.56
N LEU A 463 -21.63 39.59 9.61
CA LEU A 463 -20.85 38.39 9.90
C LEU A 463 -19.45 38.69 10.49
N ASP A 464 -18.81 39.77 10.05
CA ASP A 464 -17.50 40.21 10.56
C ASP A 464 -17.54 40.78 11.99
N LYS A 465 -18.72 41.15 12.49
CA LYS A 465 -18.90 41.62 13.89
C LYS A 465 -19.07 40.49 14.91
N GLN A 466 -19.17 39.22 14.49
CA GLN A 466 -19.39 38.09 15.40
C GLN A 466 -18.19 37.14 15.58
N LYS A 467 -16.99 37.46 15.09
CA LYS A 467 -15.79 36.62 15.37
C LYS A 467 -14.53 37.43 15.71
N LEU A 468 -14.49 37.97 16.92
CA LEU A 468 -13.29 38.02 17.78
C LEU A 468 -13.61 37.05 18.95
N SER A 469 -12.77 36.18 19.51
CA SER A 469 -11.31 36.00 19.60
C SER A 469 -11.04 34.52 19.89
N HIS A 470 -9.99 33.88 19.37
CA HIS A 470 -8.72 33.70 20.08
C HIS A 470 -7.60 33.46 19.06
N LYS A 471 -6.50 34.24 19.15
CA LYS A 471 -5.26 33.95 18.41
C LYS A 471 -4.52 32.86 19.17
N LEU A 472 -4.49 31.66 18.62
CA LEU A 472 -3.58 30.61 19.07
C LEU A 472 -2.13 31.00 18.69
N ASN A 473 -1.21 30.88 19.65
CA ASN A 473 0.22 31.11 19.45
C ASN A 473 0.85 30.00 18.58
N GLU A 474 2.10 30.18 18.12
CA GLU A 474 2.77 29.21 17.22
C GLU A 474 2.87 27.80 17.83
N VAL A 475 2.98 27.71 19.16
CA VAL A 475 3.01 26.42 19.90
C VAL A 475 1.66 25.71 19.84
N GLU A 476 0.56 26.44 19.97
CA GLU A 476 -0.80 25.90 19.84
C GLU A 476 -1.15 25.52 18.40
N LYS A 477 -0.62 26.21 17.39
CA LYS A 477 -0.74 25.79 15.98
C LYS A 477 0.06 24.53 15.70
N GLU A 478 1.25 24.40 16.26
CA GLU A 478 2.06 23.19 16.10
C GLU A 478 1.47 21.99 16.87
N GLN A 479 0.89 22.23 18.04
CA GLN A 479 0.13 21.22 18.76
C GLN A 479 -1.13 20.80 18.00
N ALA A 480 -1.92 21.76 17.47
CA ALA A 480 -3.08 21.44 16.64
C ALA A 480 -2.72 20.69 15.35
N ARG A 481 -1.55 21.00 14.75
CA ARG A 481 -0.99 20.23 13.61
C ARG A 481 -0.64 18.80 14.04
N LYS A 482 0.05 18.60 15.16
CA LYS A 482 0.39 17.26 15.67
C LYS A 482 -0.85 16.46 16.06
N ASP A 483 -1.80 17.07 16.75
CA ASP A 483 -3.06 16.43 17.17
C ASP A 483 -3.91 16.05 15.95
N PHE A 484 -3.91 16.88 14.90
CA PHE A 484 -4.60 16.57 13.67
C PHE A 484 -3.87 15.52 12.83
N GLU A 485 -2.53 15.56 12.73
CA GLU A 485 -1.69 14.53 12.09
C GLU A 485 -1.92 13.17 12.76
N GLU A 486 -1.91 13.14 14.09
CA GLU A 486 -2.22 11.97 14.88
C GLU A 486 -3.66 11.51 14.62
N ARG A 487 -4.63 12.43 14.61
CA ARG A 487 -6.04 12.11 14.30
C ARG A 487 -6.24 11.58 12.88
N ASN A 488 -5.56 12.11 11.88
CA ASN A 488 -5.68 11.65 10.50
C ASN A 488 -4.98 10.29 10.31
N ASN A 489 -3.82 10.09 10.93
CA ASN A 489 -3.18 8.78 10.96
C ASN A 489 -4.06 7.76 11.70
N GLN A 490 -4.68 8.15 12.81
CA GLN A 490 -5.68 7.36 13.52
C GLN A 490 -6.90 7.08 12.66
N LEU A 491 -7.40 8.04 11.86
CA LEU A 491 -8.52 7.83 10.95
C LEU A 491 -8.14 6.91 9.80
N ALA A 492 -6.94 7.02 9.24
CA ALA A 492 -6.43 6.10 8.22
C ALA A 492 -6.28 4.68 8.79
N LEU A 493 -5.74 4.55 10.00
CA LEU A 493 -5.68 3.30 10.76
C LEU A 493 -7.09 2.74 11.02
N GLN A 494 -8.02 3.56 11.50
CA GLN A 494 -9.40 3.18 11.76
C GLN A 494 -10.12 2.74 10.48
N ARG A 495 -9.88 3.40 9.33
CA ARG A 495 -10.46 3.00 8.03
C ARG A 495 -9.96 1.63 7.60
N VAL A 496 -8.65 1.42 7.65
CA VAL A 496 -8.04 0.13 7.29
C VAL A 496 -8.49 -0.96 8.26
N GLU A 497 -8.54 -0.67 9.54
CA GLU A 497 -8.97 -1.60 10.58
C GLU A 497 -10.49 -1.90 10.50
N GLU A 498 -11.32 -0.92 10.16
CA GLU A 498 -12.76 -1.11 9.97
C GLU A 498 -13.03 -1.98 8.73
N GLN A 499 -12.36 -1.72 7.60
CA GLN A 499 -12.43 -2.55 6.40
C GLN A 499 -11.94 -3.97 6.68
N ARG A 500 -10.83 -4.14 7.40
CA ARG A 500 -10.36 -5.46 7.88
C ARG A 500 -11.40 -6.15 8.75
N ARG A 501 -12.02 -5.42 9.70
CA ARG A 501 -13.06 -5.96 10.59
C ARG A 501 -14.30 -6.41 9.82
N ARG A 502 -14.73 -5.68 8.79
CA ARG A 502 -15.86 -6.09 7.93
C ARG A 502 -15.58 -7.43 7.26
N ARG A 503 -14.41 -7.58 6.62
CA ARG A 503 -13.95 -8.86 6.05
C ARG A 503 -13.92 -10.01 7.07
N TYR A 504 -13.51 -9.73 8.30
CA TYR A 504 -13.42 -10.74 9.36
C TYR A 504 -14.79 -11.15 9.93
N ASN A 505 -15.71 -10.20 10.10
CA ASN A 505 -17.03 -10.44 10.72
C ASN A 505 -18.03 -11.17 9.80
N GLU A 506 -17.85 -11.10 8.49
CA GLU A 506 -18.68 -11.86 7.54
C GLU A 506 -18.13 -13.27 7.29
N SER A 507 -16.81 -13.46 7.44
CA SER A 507 -16.16 -14.77 7.32
C SER A 507 -16.13 -15.55 8.65
N THR A 508 -16.26 -14.88 9.80
CA THR A 508 -16.39 -15.47 11.12
C THR A 508 -17.47 -14.74 11.91
N GLY A 509 -18.53 -15.46 12.31
CA GLY A 509 -19.67 -14.91 13.05
C GLY A 509 -19.23 -14.02 14.22
N THR A 510 -19.91 -12.89 14.35
CA THR A 510 -19.62 -11.78 15.25
C THR A 510 -19.49 -12.21 16.72
N ASP A 511 -18.27 -12.19 17.27
CA ASP A 511 -18.07 -12.09 18.73
C ASP A 511 -16.65 -11.71 19.21
N ASP A 512 -15.72 -11.33 18.32
CA ASP A 512 -14.34 -10.94 18.73
C ASP A 512 -14.24 -9.53 19.35
N LYS A 513 -15.37 -8.88 19.66
CA LYS A 513 -15.38 -7.55 20.28
C LYS A 513 -14.86 -7.52 21.73
N ARG A 514 -14.72 -8.67 22.40
CA ARG A 514 -14.27 -8.72 23.82
C ARG A 514 -12.76 -8.88 24.03
N GLU A 515 -11.97 -9.23 23.02
CA GLU A 515 -10.52 -9.50 23.22
C GLU A 515 -9.60 -8.29 22.99
N ARG A 516 -10.09 -7.14 22.51
CA ARG A 516 -9.27 -5.91 22.34
C ARG A 516 -9.28 -4.95 23.54
N SER A 517 -10.03 -5.24 24.60
CA SER A 517 -10.27 -4.27 25.71
C SER A 517 -9.19 -4.23 26.80
N GLN A 518 -8.13 -5.05 26.76
CA GLN A 518 -7.13 -5.09 27.84
C GLN A 518 -5.74 -4.51 27.53
N THR A 519 -5.57 -3.77 26.43
CA THR A 519 -4.28 -3.11 26.11
C THR A 519 -4.35 -1.66 25.66
N SER A 520 -5.50 -0.97 25.77
CA SER A 520 -5.54 0.50 25.69
C SER A 520 -5.68 1.12 27.08
N GLY A 521 -4.58 1.26 27.79
CA GLY A 521 -4.51 2.10 28.99
C GLY A 521 -4.41 3.58 28.60
N TYR A 522 -5.42 4.36 29.01
CA TYR A 522 -5.50 5.83 29.14
C TYR A 522 -5.29 6.66 27.84
N LEU A 523 -6.21 7.52 27.40
CA LEU A 523 -6.76 8.68 28.09
C LEU A 523 -8.22 8.95 27.67
N GLY A 524 -9.11 9.03 28.65
CA GLY A 524 -10.46 9.56 28.48
C GLY A 524 -10.92 10.07 29.84
N THR A 525 -10.62 11.33 30.14
CA THR A 525 -11.29 12.04 31.22
C THR A 525 -12.49 12.78 30.63
N GLU A 526 -13.66 12.21 30.92
CA GLU A 526 -14.88 12.90 31.38
C GLU A 526 -15.69 13.73 30.35
N ASP A 527 -16.74 13.07 29.86
CA ASP A 527 -18.14 13.50 29.79
C ASP A 527 -18.51 14.91 29.28
N PHE A 528 -19.28 14.95 28.18
CA PHE A 528 -20.66 15.46 28.14
C PHE A 528 -21.32 15.07 26.80
N PRO A 529 -22.58 14.58 26.82
CA PRO A 529 -23.69 15.53 26.67
C PRO A 529 -24.86 15.25 27.61
N SER A 530 -25.25 16.26 28.38
CA SER A 530 -26.51 16.29 29.11
C SER A 530 -27.62 16.70 28.13
N ARG A 531 -28.34 15.71 27.60
CA ARG A 531 -29.75 15.93 27.23
C ARG A 531 -30.60 15.32 28.32
N ALA A 532 -31.06 16.20 29.21
CA ALA A 532 -32.26 15.96 29.98
C ALA A 532 -33.42 15.65 29.02
N TRP A 533 -34.34 14.82 29.48
CA TRP A 533 -35.78 15.04 29.55
C TRP A 533 -36.44 13.65 29.58
N SER A 534 -36.93 13.27 30.76
CA SER A 534 -37.92 12.22 30.93
C SER A 534 -39.11 12.77 31.73
N SER A 535 -40.30 12.42 31.23
CA SER A 535 -41.63 12.39 31.86
C SER A 535 -42.29 13.72 32.26
N LYS A 536 -43.29 14.14 31.45
CA LYS A 536 -44.68 13.73 31.68
C LYS A 536 -45.31 13.29 30.37
#